data_AF-A0A449D020-F1
#
_entry.id   AF-A0A449D020-F1
#
_cell.length_a   1.000
_cell.length_b   1.000
_cell.length_c   1.000
_cell.angle_alpha   90.00
_cell.angle_beta   90.00
_cell.angle_gamma   90.00
#
_symmetry.space_group_name_H-M   'P 1'
#
loop_
_entity.id
_entity.type
_entity.pdbx_description
1 polymer ?
#
loop_
_entity_poly.entity_id
_entity_poly.type
_entity_poly.pdbx_seq_one_letter_code
_entity_poly.pdbx_strand_id
1 'polypeptide(L)'
;MSAAAPTERLPASFDELARRLGVRSLTVHREEILSEAGTDLDRPLVQAAAVAVVPNPWIGEGPAADLAAATQELAPVLAKVLTDRLLAAIGSAEAVEAFGKGAVVGTGGELEHAGALIHTPYFGNIMRELLAGTSVLCFADGRGPAGTTIRVPLWHKTHATSRDHYQSIEVNLPDAPHADEICVIAAASNGPRPFARIGDRRTDGAVTTDILKGLIS
;
A
#
# COMPACT_ATOMS: atom_id res chain seq x y z
N MET A 1 14.82 48.25 8.02
CA MET A 1 14.58 47.16 8.99
C MET A 1 13.95 46.01 8.25
N SER A 2 14.72 44.96 7.98
CA SER A 2 14.20 43.76 7.31
C SER A 2 13.35 42.99 8.33
N ALA A 3 12.06 42.84 8.06
CA ALA A 3 11.21 41.95 8.83
C ALA A 3 11.69 40.52 8.57
N ALA A 4 12.27 39.87 9.58
CA ALA A 4 12.57 38.45 9.51
C ALA A 4 11.26 37.72 9.20
N ALA A 5 11.25 36.93 8.12
CA ALA A 5 10.13 36.05 7.81
C ALA A 5 9.83 35.19 9.05
N PRO A 6 8.54 35.00 9.42
CA PRO A 6 8.19 34.19 10.57
C PRO A 6 8.80 32.80 10.39
N THR A 7 9.68 32.41 11.32
CA THR A 7 10.31 31.09 11.29
C THR A 7 9.21 30.07 11.52
N GLU A 8 8.78 29.40 10.45
CA GLU A 8 7.71 28.42 10.53
C GLU A 8 8.14 27.28 11.46
N ARG A 9 7.37 27.06 12.53
CA ARG A 9 7.71 26.08 13.55
C ARG A 9 7.59 24.67 12.96
N LEU A 10 8.64 23.87 13.10
CA LEU A 10 8.63 22.45 12.72
C LEU A 10 7.41 21.73 13.35
N PRO A 11 6.78 20.78 12.64
CA PRO A 11 5.66 20.01 13.17
C PRO A 11 6.10 19.14 14.35
N ALA A 12 5.23 18.96 15.35
CA ALA A 12 5.51 18.15 16.53
C ALA A 12 5.37 16.64 16.30
N SER A 13 4.74 16.23 15.19
CA SER A 13 4.59 14.82 14.79
C SER A 13 4.34 14.68 13.30
N PHE A 14 4.50 13.45 12.77
CA PHE A 14 4.12 13.15 11.39
C PHE A 14 2.61 13.25 11.15
N ASP A 15 1.78 13.00 12.17
CA ASP A 15 0.33 13.21 12.09
C ASP A 15 -0.02 14.71 11.98
N GLU A 16 0.72 15.59 12.66
CA GLU A 16 0.56 17.03 12.48
C GLU A 16 1.02 17.48 11.09
N LEU A 17 2.17 16.97 10.62
CA LEU A 17 2.68 17.26 9.28
C LEU A 17 1.70 16.78 8.20
N ALA A 18 1.15 15.58 8.32
CA ALA A 18 0.14 15.06 7.41
C ALA A 18 -1.09 15.97 7.34
N ARG A 19 -1.57 16.48 8.49
CA ARG A 19 -2.67 17.48 8.51
C ARG A 19 -2.30 18.78 7.81
N ARG A 20 -1.07 19.30 8.03
CA ARG A 20 -0.59 20.51 7.34
C ARG A 20 -0.52 20.32 5.82
N LEU A 21 -0.20 19.11 5.37
CA LEU A 21 -0.20 18.68 3.96
C LEU A 21 -1.61 18.35 3.42
N GLY A 22 -2.66 18.57 4.21
CA GLY A 22 -4.05 18.43 3.76
C GLY A 22 -4.62 17.02 3.84
N VAL A 23 -3.96 16.04 4.47
CA VAL A 23 -4.55 14.70 4.68
C VAL A 23 -5.88 14.83 5.42
N ARG A 24 -6.98 14.53 4.72
CA ARG A 24 -8.35 14.68 5.20
C ARG A 24 -8.72 13.61 6.20
N SER A 25 -8.33 12.36 5.94
CA SER A 25 -8.67 11.23 6.79
C SER A 25 -7.59 10.16 6.78
N LEU A 26 -7.52 9.41 7.88
CA LEU A 26 -6.67 8.26 8.08
C LEU A 26 -7.53 7.12 8.63
N THR A 27 -7.60 6.01 7.92
CA THR A 27 -8.42 4.84 8.28
C THR A 27 -7.55 3.60 8.39
N VAL A 28 -7.88 2.70 9.31
CA VAL A 28 -7.25 1.38 9.42
C VAL A 28 -8.32 0.32 9.32
N HIS A 29 -8.19 -0.57 8.34
CA HIS A 29 -8.93 -1.80 8.23
C HIS A 29 -8.06 -2.93 8.78
N ARG A 30 -8.60 -3.77 9.66
CA ARG A 30 -7.90 -4.90 10.26
C ARG A 30 -8.83 -6.11 10.32
N GLU A 31 -8.35 -7.23 9.84
CA GLU A 31 -9.03 -8.52 9.82
C GLU A 31 -8.21 -9.54 10.61
N GLU A 32 -8.90 -10.33 11.45
CA GLU A 32 -8.34 -11.50 12.10
C GLU A 32 -9.04 -12.75 11.60
N ILE A 33 -8.28 -13.62 10.95
CA ILE A 33 -8.76 -14.90 10.45
C ILE A 33 -8.37 -15.95 11.50
N LEU A 34 -9.38 -16.48 12.19
CA LEU A 34 -9.21 -17.49 13.25
C LEU A 34 -9.27 -18.92 12.72
N SER A 35 -10.00 -19.11 11.61
CA SER A 35 -10.24 -20.41 10.98
C SER A 35 -10.50 -20.21 9.49
N GLU A 36 -10.17 -21.21 8.68
CA GLU A 36 -10.47 -21.23 7.24
C GLU A 36 -10.92 -22.65 6.87
N ALA A 37 -11.80 -22.80 5.87
CA ALA A 37 -12.30 -24.12 5.43
C ALA A 37 -12.76 -25.07 6.57
N GLY A 38 -13.32 -24.51 7.65
CA GLY A 38 -13.77 -25.27 8.83
C GLY A 38 -12.66 -25.82 9.73
N THR A 39 -11.42 -25.36 9.57
CA THR A 39 -10.27 -25.73 10.42
C THR A 39 -9.68 -24.49 11.09
N ASP A 40 -9.47 -24.56 12.40
CA ASP A 40 -8.82 -23.50 13.18
C ASP A 40 -7.35 -23.34 12.79
N LEU A 41 -6.85 -22.10 12.84
CA LEU A 41 -5.43 -21.82 12.63
C LEU A 41 -4.67 -21.91 13.96
N ASP A 42 -3.41 -22.38 13.92
CA ASP A 42 -2.55 -22.46 15.11
C ASP A 42 -2.35 -21.09 15.79
N ARG A 43 -2.38 -20.02 14.98
CA ARG A 43 -2.40 -18.61 15.42
C ARG A 43 -3.30 -17.81 14.47
N PRO A 44 -4.02 -16.78 14.96
CA PRO A 44 -4.76 -15.87 14.09
C PRO A 44 -3.87 -15.25 13.00
N LEU A 45 -4.31 -15.36 11.75
CA LEU A 45 -3.74 -14.58 10.65
C LEU A 45 -4.34 -13.18 10.70
N VAL A 46 -3.48 -12.17 10.83
CA VAL A 46 -3.90 -10.77 10.91
C VAL A 46 -3.48 -10.08 9.64
N GLN A 47 -4.45 -9.50 8.94
CA GLN A 47 -4.22 -8.62 7.81
C GLN A 47 -4.67 -7.20 8.18
N ALA A 48 -3.94 -6.19 7.70
CA ALA A 48 -4.32 -4.81 7.91
C ALA A 48 -4.00 -3.95 6.68
N ALA A 49 -4.82 -2.92 6.46
CA ALA A 49 -4.59 -1.86 5.51
C ALA A 49 -4.80 -0.51 6.18
N ALA A 50 -3.83 0.38 6.05
CA ALA A 50 -3.94 1.78 6.43
C ALA A 50 -4.16 2.62 5.17
N VAL A 51 -5.10 3.56 5.23
CA VAL A 51 -5.48 4.44 4.13
C VAL A 51 -5.34 5.89 4.55
N ALA A 52 -4.74 6.71 3.69
CA ALA A 52 -4.70 8.16 3.81
C ALA A 52 -5.44 8.76 2.63
N VAL A 53 -6.32 9.71 2.88
CA VAL A 53 -6.98 10.50 1.83
C VAL A 53 -6.36 11.87 1.79
N VAL A 54 -5.79 12.24 0.65
CA VAL A 54 -5.07 13.50 0.45
C VAL A 54 -5.62 14.23 -0.78
N PRO A 55 -5.66 15.58 -0.78
CA PRO A 55 -5.92 16.35 -1.99
C PRO A 55 -4.96 15.96 -3.09
N ASN A 56 -5.45 15.92 -4.32
CA ASN A 56 -4.67 15.71 -5.51
C ASN A 56 -4.04 17.05 -5.93
N PRO A 57 -2.72 17.26 -5.76
CA PRO A 57 -2.11 18.56 -6.03
C PRO A 57 -2.05 18.89 -7.52
N TRP A 58 -2.30 17.89 -8.39
CA TRP A 58 -2.14 17.99 -9.84
C TRP A 58 -3.48 18.18 -10.58
N ILE A 59 -4.53 18.61 -9.89
CA ILE A 59 -5.84 18.84 -10.52
C ILE A 59 -5.76 19.99 -11.51
N GLY A 60 -6.22 19.74 -12.74
CA GLY A 60 -6.19 20.72 -13.83
C GLY A 60 -4.81 20.87 -14.49
N GLU A 61 -3.79 20.16 -14.00
CA GLU A 61 -2.53 20.04 -14.69
C GLU A 61 -2.67 19.11 -15.91
N GLY A 62 -1.88 19.40 -16.95
CA GLY A 62 -1.87 18.57 -18.16
C GLY A 62 -0.81 17.45 -18.07
N PRO A 63 -0.83 16.47 -18.98
CA PRO A 63 0.07 15.31 -18.95
C PRO A 63 1.58 15.61 -19.06
N ALA A 64 1.96 16.87 -19.30
CA ALA A 64 3.34 17.32 -19.37
C ALA A 64 3.85 17.92 -18.04
N ALA A 65 3.02 17.93 -17.00
CA ALA A 65 3.39 18.46 -15.70
C ALA A 65 4.46 17.59 -15.01
N ASP A 66 5.33 18.24 -14.25
CA ASP A 66 6.33 17.55 -13.44
C ASP A 66 5.74 17.22 -12.06
N LEU A 67 5.53 15.93 -11.81
CA LEU A 67 4.93 15.44 -10.57
C LEU A 67 5.94 15.35 -9.42
N ALA A 68 7.23 15.60 -9.66
CA ALA A 68 8.31 15.27 -8.73
C ALA A 68 8.28 16.09 -7.43
N ALA A 69 8.00 17.39 -7.50
CA ALA A 69 8.05 18.27 -6.31
C ALA A 69 7.02 17.86 -5.25
N ALA A 70 5.75 17.75 -5.65
CA ALA A 70 4.68 17.30 -4.74
C ALA A 70 4.87 15.85 -4.29
N THR A 71 5.42 14.98 -5.14
CA THR A 71 5.77 13.61 -4.76
C THR A 71 6.79 13.58 -3.62
N GLN A 72 7.87 14.36 -3.74
CA GLN A 72 8.94 14.43 -2.75
C GLN A 72 8.46 14.95 -1.39
N GLU A 73 7.47 15.84 -1.41
CA GLU A 73 6.87 16.40 -0.21
C GLU A 73 5.87 15.43 0.46
N LEU A 74 4.94 14.88 -0.32
CA LEU A 74 3.81 14.10 0.20
C LEU A 74 4.19 12.64 0.51
N ALA A 75 4.82 11.95 -0.44
CA ALA A 75 4.98 10.50 -0.38
C ALA A 75 5.74 10.00 0.87
N PRO A 76 6.82 10.68 1.35
CA PRO A 76 7.51 10.25 2.56
C PRO A 76 6.66 10.33 3.82
N VAL A 77 5.86 11.40 3.94
CA VAL A 77 4.98 11.62 5.10
C VAL A 77 3.86 10.58 5.09
N LEU A 78 3.26 10.33 3.93
CA LEU A 78 2.24 9.31 3.74
C LEU A 78 2.78 7.92 4.09
N ALA A 79 3.97 7.55 3.62
CA ALA A 79 4.59 6.28 3.96
C ALA A 79 4.78 6.12 5.47
N LYS A 80 5.25 7.16 6.17
CA LYS A 80 5.46 7.13 7.61
C LYS A 80 4.14 6.96 8.38
N VAL A 81 3.15 7.82 8.13
CA VAL A 81 1.89 7.79 8.91
C VAL A 81 1.07 6.53 8.67
N LEU A 82 1.14 5.96 7.46
CA LEU A 82 0.47 4.70 7.13
C LEU A 82 1.21 3.51 7.72
N THR A 83 2.54 3.49 7.66
CA THR A 83 3.32 2.38 8.21
C THR A 83 3.23 2.32 9.73
N ASP A 84 3.23 3.46 10.44
CA ASP A 84 3.01 3.49 11.89
C ASP A 84 1.68 2.85 12.29
N ARG A 85 0.63 3.09 11.49
CA ARG A 85 -0.69 2.51 11.70
C ARG A 85 -0.72 1.02 11.42
N LEU A 86 0.00 0.55 10.40
CA LEU A 86 0.19 -0.88 10.16
C LEU A 86 0.93 -1.55 11.31
N LEU A 87 2.01 -0.95 11.81
CA LEU A 87 2.76 -1.46 12.95
C LEU A 87 1.88 -1.55 14.21
N ALA A 88 1.04 -0.55 14.46
CA ALA A 88 0.08 -0.59 15.56
C ALA A 88 -1.00 -1.68 15.37
N ALA A 89 -1.44 -1.93 14.13
CA ALA A 89 -2.48 -2.92 13.83
C ALA A 89 -1.97 -4.37 13.83
N ILE A 90 -0.74 -4.59 13.36
CA ILE A 90 -0.11 -5.91 13.26
C ILE A 90 0.67 -6.27 14.53
N GLY A 91 1.31 -5.29 15.16
CA GLY A 91 2.05 -5.42 16.42
C GLY A 91 3.50 -4.94 16.32
N SER A 92 4.26 -5.37 15.30
CA SER A 92 5.64 -4.94 15.09
C SER A 92 6.12 -5.19 13.66
N ALA A 93 7.31 -4.67 13.32
CA ALA A 93 7.93 -4.90 12.02
C ALA A 93 8.35 -6.37 11.84
N GLU A 94 8.78 -7.02 12.92
CA GLU A 94 9.15 -8.43 12.96
C GLU A 94 7.95 -9.33 12.70
N ALA A 95 6.77 -8.97 13.22
CA ALA A 95 5.54 -9.71 13.03
C ALA A 95 4.99 -9.64 11.60
N VAL A 96 5.38 -8.63 10.79
CA VAL A 96 4.97 -8.55 9.38
C VAL A 96 5.70 -9.60 8.55
N GLU A 97 4.96 -10.42 7.81
CA GLU A 97 5.53 -11.42 6.89
C GLU A 97 5.29 -11.04 5.42
N ALA A 98 4.15 -10.42 5.09
CA ALA A 98 3.84 -9.92 3.75
C ALA A 98 3.39 -8.47 3.75
N PHE A 99 3.66 -7.75 2.66
CA PHE A 99 3.27 -6.35 2.49
C PHE A 99 2.85 -6.00 1.07
N GLY A 100 2.20 -4.85 0.92
CA GLY A 100 1.78 -4.30 -0.37
C GLY A 100 1.37 -2.84 -0.23
N LYS A 101 1.13 -2.21 -1.37
CA LYS A 101 0.71 -0.80 -1.45
C LYS A 101 -0.39 -0.62 -2.48
N GLY A 102 -1.12 0.47 -2.39
CA GLY A 102 -2.02 0.84 -3.47
C GLY A 102 -2.40 2.30 -3.46
N ALA A 103 -3.04 2.73 -4.53
CA ALA A 103 -3.62 4.06 -4.60
C ALA A 103 -4.85 4.11 -5.50
N VAL A 104 -5.82 4.93 -5.12
CA VAL A 104 -7.00 5.20 -5.96
C VAL A 104 -7.12 6.70 -6.15
N VAL A 105 -7.06 7.14 -7.40
CA VAL A 105 -7.23 8.55 -7.77
C VAL A 105 -8.71 8.84 -7.97
N GLY A 106 -9.14 10.01 -7.52
CA GLY A 106 -10.46 10.58 -7.82
C GLY A 106 -10.70 10.75 -9.31
N THR A 107 -11.96 10.85 -9.71
CA THR A 107 -12.35 10.94 -11.13
C THR A 107 -11.85 12.20 -11.84
N GLY A 108 -11.46 13.24 -11.11
CA GLY A 108 -10.88 14.47 -11.65
C GLY A 108 -9.37 14.40 -11.91
N GLY A 109 -8.69 13.33 -11.49
CA GLY A 109 -7.26 13.12 -11.71
C GLY A 109 -6.93 12.09 -12.79
N GLU A 110 -5.64 11.82 -12.92
CA GLU A 110 -5.08 10.83 -13.84
C GLU A 110 -4.40 9.67 -13.09
N LEU A 111 -4.24 8.51 -13.74
CA LEU A 111 -3.66 7.32 -13.09
C LEU A 111 -2.20 7.54 -12.65
N GLU A 112 -1.43 8.36 -13.37
CA GLU A 112 -0.05 8.70 -13.03
C GLU A 112 0.05 9.42 -11.68
N HIS A 113 -0.99 10.14 -11.24
CA HIS A 113 -1.02 10.77 -9.92
C HIS A 113 -0.97 9.74 -8.77
N ALA A 114 -1.57 8.56 -8.97
CA ALA A 114 -1.39 7.44 -8.04
C ALA A 114 0.05 6.93 -8.10
N GLY A 115 0.58 6.71 -9.31
CA GLY A 115 1.94 6.24 -9.52
C GLY A 115 3.00 7.15 -8.92
N ALA A 116 2.82 8.46 -9.01
CA ALA A 116 3.67 9.47 -8.41
C ALA A 116 3.83 9.23 -6.89
N LEU A 117 2.72 8.96 -6.19
CA LEU A 117 2.72 8.75 -4.74
C LEU A 117 3.17 7.35 -4.30
N ILE A 118 2.99 6.30 -5.10
CA ILE A 118 3.31 4.93 -4.65
C ILE A 118 4.49 4.26 -5.38
N HIS A 119 4.80 4.61 -6.63
CA HIS A 119 5.83 3.91 -7.44
C HIS A 119 7.24 4.49 -7.31
N THR A 120 7.38 5.65 -6.68
CA THR A 120 8.69 6.26 -6.44
C THR A 120 9.35 5.74 -5.15
N PRO A 121 10.68 5.92 -4.98
CA PRO A 121 11.38 5.52 -3.76
C PRO A 121 10.85 6.21 -2.49
N TYR A 122 10.28 7.41 -2.62
CA TYR A 122 9.84 8.25 -1.50
C TYR A 122 8.77 7.58 -0.64
N PHE A 123 7.90 6.75 -1.23
CA PHE A 123 6.99 5.90 -0.47
C PHE A 123 7.58 4.52 -0.20
N GLY A 124 8.00 3.83 -1.27
CA GLY A 124 8.32 2.41 -1.21
C GLY A 124 9.56 2.08 -0.36
N ASN A 125 10.61 2.90 -0.39
CA ASN A 125 11.80 2.66 0.42
C ASN A 125 11.52 2.88 1.90
N ILE A 126 10.82 3.96 2.24
CA ILE A 126 10.49 4.28 3.63
C ILE A 126 9.63 3.19 4.25
N MET A 127 8.58 2.75 3.56
CA MET A 127 7.75 1.63 4.03
C MET A 127 8.56 0.35 4.20
N ARG A 128 9.46 0.02 3.25
CA ARG A 128 10.35 -1.15 3.37
C ARG A 128 11.24 -1.08 4.59
N GLU A 129 11.92 0.04 4.80
CA GLU A 129 12.83 0.23 5.94
C GLU A 129 12.09 0.11 7.27
N LEU A 130 10.95 0.78 7.41
CA LEU A 130 10.13 0.75 8.62
C LEU A 130 9.55 -0.65 8.92
N LEU A 131 9.33 -1.48 7.90
CA LEU A 131 8.82 -2.85 8.03
C LEU A 131 9.93 -3.93 8.00
N ALA A 132 11.20 -3.53 8.00
CA ALA A 132 12.35 -4.43 7.86
C ALA A 132 12.23 -5.37 6.64
N GLY A 133 11.71 -4.86 5.52
CA GLY A 133 11.54 -5.58 4.27
C GLY A 133 12.55 -5.16 3.20
N THR A 134 12.82 -6.06 2.26
CA THR A 134 13.78 -5.86 1.16
C THR A 134 13.18 -6.16 -0.21
N SER A 135 12.04 -6.84 -0.27
CA SER A 135 11.36 -7.22 -1.49
C SER A 135 10.56 -6.07 -2.10
N VAL A 136 10.21 -6.23 -3.38
CA VAL A 136 9.29 -5.31 -4.04
C VAL A 136 7.94 -5.31 -3.32
N LEU A 137 7.41 -4.11 -3.08
CA LEU A 137 6.02 -3.92 -2.64
C LEU A 137 5.14 -4.14 -3.87
N CYS A 138 4.44 -5.26 -3.95
CA CYS A 138 3.41 -5.46 -4.95
C CYS A 138 2.31 -4.39 -4.78
N PHE A 139 1.65 -4.06 -5.88
CA PHE A 139 0.78 -2.90 -5.92
C PHE A 139 -0.52 -3.15 -6.67
N ALA A 140 -1.50 -2.32 -6.35
CA ALA A 140 -2.67 -2.07 -7.18
C ALA A 140 -2.89 -0.56 -7.23
N ASP A 141 -3.17 -0.02 -8.41
CA ASP A 141 -3.62 1.35 -8.57
C ASP A 141 -4.89 1.40 -9.42
N GLY A 142 -5.60 2.51 -9.32
CA GLY A 142 -6.83 2.71 -10.08
C GLY A 142 -7.35 4.12 -10.00
N ARG A 143 -8.44 4.35 -10.73
CA ARG A 143 -9.21 5.58 -10.69
C ARG A 143 -10.67 5.24 -10.46
N GLY A 144 -11.33 5.93 -9.53
CA GLY A 144 -12.72 5.66 -9.20
C GLY A 144 -13.35 6.75 -8.36
N PRO A 145 -14.69 6.77 -8.26
CA PRO A 145 -15.40 7.65 -7.36
C PRO A 145 -15.30 7.17 -5.90
N ALA A 146 -15.75 8.01 -4.98
CA ALA A 146 -15.99 7.62 -3.60
C ALA A 146 -16.89 6.37 -3.51
N GLY A 147 -16.60 5.50 -2.56
CA GLY A 147 -17.28 4.21 -2.37
C GLY A 147 -16.65 3.05 -3.13
N THR A 148 -15.60 3.29 -3.93
CA THR A 148 -14.90 2.23 -4.64
C THR A 148 -14.17 1.28 -3.69
N THR A 149 -13.80 0.10 -4.21
CA THR A 149 -13.05 -0.92 -3.48
C THR A 149 -11.81 -1.28 -4.29
N ILE A 150 -10.69 -1.49 -3.60
CA ILE A 150 -9.43 -1.91 -4.19
C ILE A 150 -8.90 -3.14 -3.47
N ARG A 151 -8.38 -4.10 -4.23
CA ARG A 151 -7.78 -5.32 -3.71
C ARG A 151 -6.27 -5.20 -3.79
N VAL A 152 -5.63 -4.99 -2.64
CA VAL A 152 -4.18 -4.76 -2.55
C VAL A 152 -3.48 -6.11 -2.44
N PRO A 153 -2.63 -6.49 -3.42
CA PRO A 153 -1.85 -7.71 -3.33
C PRO A 153 -0.80 -7.57 -2.22
N LEU A 154 -0.48 -8.68 -1.56
CA LEU A 154 0.58 -8.78 -0.57
C LEU A 154 1.56 -9.88 -0.98
N TRP A 155 2.86 -9.61 -0.93
CA TRP A 155 3.95 -10.58 -1.14
C TRP A 155 4.90 -10.57 0.06
N HIS A 156 5.68 -11.64 0.23
CA HIS A 156 6.60 -11.76 1.37
C HIS A 156 7.60 -10.60 1.41
N LYS A 157 7.80 -10.00 2.59
CA LYS A 157 8.55 -8.75 2.76
C LYS A 157 10.03 -8.83 2.37
N THR A 158 10.64 -10.02 2.43
CA THR A 158 12.05 -10.26 2.03
C THR A 158 12.24 -11.33 0.95
N HIS A 159 11.18 -12.01 0.53
CA HIS A 159 11.24 -13.11 -0.44
C HIS A 159 10.06 -13.01 -1.41
N ALA A 160 10.06 -11.98 -2.27
CA ALA A 160 8.96 -11.65 -3.17
C ALA A 160 8.38 -12.85 -3.95
N THR A 161 9.17 -13.91 -4.18
CA THR A 161 8.78 -15.11 -4.91
C THR A 161 8.15 -16.23 -4.05
N SER A 162 8.01 -16.02 -2.73
CA SER A 162 7.40 -17.00 -1.82
C SER A 162 5.94 -17.18 -2.16
N ARG A 163 5.60 -18.35 -2.73
CA ARG A 163 4.25 -18.62 -3.21
C ARG A 163 3.26 -18.71 -2.07
N ASP A 164 3.68 -19.04 -0.85
CA ASP A 164 2.82 -19.11 0.32
C ASP A 164 2.23 -17.75 0.70
N HIS A 165 2.93 -16.66 0.35
CA HIS A 165 2.57 -15.30 0.74
C HIS A 165 1.78 -14.54 -0.32
N TYR A 166 1.57 -15.10 -1.53
CA TYR A 166 0.71 -14.48 -2.54
C TYR A 166 -0.74 -14.43 -2.06
N GLN A 167 -1.15 -13.28 -1.55
CA GLN A 167 -2.48 -13.04 -1.01
C GLN A 167 -2.91 -11.61 -1.33
N SER A 168 -4.10 -11.21 -0.89
CA SER A 168 -4.56 -9.83 -1.04
C SER A 168 -5.53 -9.49 0.07
N ILE A 169 -5.57 -8.21 0.45
CA ILE A 169 -6.58 -7.65 1.34
C ILE A 169 -7.51 -6.75 0.53
N GLU A 170 -8.81 -6.83 0.80
CA GLU A 170 -9.81 -5.95 0.19
C GLU A 170 -9.98 -4.69 1.04
N VAL A 171 -9.95 -3.53 0.41
CA VAL A 171 -10.04 -2.23 1.08
C VAL A 171 -11.20 -1.45 0.48
N ASN A 172 -12.25 -1.27 1.28
CA ASN A 172 -13.38 -0.42 0.95
C ASN A 172 -13.08 1.05 1.28
N LEU A 173 -13.40 1.97 0.37
CA LEU A 173 -13.16 3.41 0.52
C LEU A 173 -14.51 4.15 0.57
N PRO A 174 -15.25 4.11 1.70
CA PRO A 174 -16.68 4.41 1.74
C PRO A 174 -17.04 5.85 1.34
N ASP A 175 -16.15 6.82 1.62
CA ASP A 175 -16.33 8.26 1.34
C ASP A 175 -15.09 8.85 0.64
N ALA A 176 -14.36 8.03 -0.13
CA ALA A 176 -13.11 8.46 -0.77
C ALA A 176 -12.74 7.60 -1.98
N PRO A 177 -11.91 8.11 -2.92
CA PRO A 177 -11.53 9.52 -3.05
C PRO A 177 -12.68 10.38 -3.57
N HIS A 178 -12.79 11.64 -3.12
CA HIS A 178 -13.53 12.65 -3.90
C HIS A 178 -12.83 12.89 -5.25
N ALA A 179 -13.50 13.62 -6.16
CA ALA A 179 -13.01 13.82 -7.52
C ALA A 179 -11.59 14.41 -7.59
N ASP A 180 -11.24 15.27 -6.63
CA ASP A 180 -9.99 16.00 -6.48
C ASP A 180 -9.06 15.39 -5.42
N GLU A 181 -9.23 14.11 -5.07
CA GLU A 181 -8.44 13.45 -4.03
C GLU A 181 -7.70 12.21 -4.54
N ILE A 182 -6.79 11.70 -3.71
CA ILE A 182 -6.12 10.41 -3.87
C ILE A 182 -6.20 9.66 -2.55
N CYS A 183 -6.62 8.39 -2.60
CA CYS A 183 -6.43 7.46 -1.49
C CYS A 183 -5.07 6.77 -1.67
N VAL A 184 -4.18 6.85 -0.67
CA VAL A 184 -2.92 6.10 -0.63
C VAL A 184 -2.99 5.04 0.45
N ILE A 185 -2.57 3.82 0.11
CA ILE A 185 -2.81 2.63 0.91
C ILE A 185 -1.50 1.91 1.16
N ALA A 186 -1.25 1.56 2.41
CA ALA A 186 -0.23 0.60 2.81
C ALA A 186 -0.93 -0.61 3.41
N ALA A 187 -0.49 -1.82 3.09
CA ALA A 187 -1.09 -3.05 3.61
C ALA A 187 -0.04 -4.07 4.04
N ALA A 188 -0.40 -4.90 5.03
CA ALA A 188 0.46 -5.93 5.60
C ALA A 188 -0.33 -7.14 6.10
N SER A 189 0.37 -8.27 6.18
CA SER A 189 -0.10 -9.49 6.83
C SER A 189 0.96 -10.02 7.79
N ASN A 190 0.53 -10.59 8.91
CA ASN A 190 1.43 -11.24 9.87
C ASN A 190 1.78 -12.69 9.48
N GLY A 191 1.34 -13.19 8.33
CA GLY A 191 1.55 -14.58 7.92
C GLY A 191 1.23 -14.86 6.44
N PRO A 192 1.48 -16.11 5.98
CA PRO A 192 1.10 -16.58 4.65
C PRO A 192 -0.42 -16.80 4.53
N ARG A 193 -0.86 -17.30 3.38
CA ARG A 193 -2.24 -17.83 3.27
C ARG A 193 -2.48 -18.94 4.31
N PRO A 194 -3.70 -19.05 4.88
CA PRO A 194 -4.02 -19.97 5.98
C PRO A 194 -3.56 -21.43 5.77
N PHE A 195 -3.66 -21.95 4.55
CA PHE A 195 -3.28 -23.32 4.24
C PHE A 195 -2.47 -23.41 2.94
N ALA A 196 -1.34 -22.72 2.88
CA ALA A 196 -0.47 -22.76 1.71
C ALA A 196 0.06 -24.18 1.42
N ARG A 197 -0.27 -24.73 0.24
CA ARG A 197 0.02 -26.14 -0.13
C ARG A 197 0.20 -26.38 -1.62
N ILE A 198 0.64 -25.36 -2.36
CA ILE A 198 0.74 -25.39 -3.83
C ILE A 198 2.19 -25.30 -4.34
N GLY A 199 3.14 -25.71 -3.50
CA GLY A 199 4.59 -25.61 -3.76
C GLY A 199 5.12 -24.18 -3.70
N ASP A 200 6.39 -23.99 -4.06
CA ASP A 200 7.04 -22.68 -4.07
C ASP A 200 7.91 -22.46 -5.32
N ARG A 201 8.06 -21.20 -5.75
CA ARG A 201 8.85 -20.86 -6.95
C ARG A 201 10.32 -21.29 -6.83
N ARG A 202 10.86 -21.37 -5.61
CA ARG A 202 12.23 -21.84 -5.34
C ARG A 202 12.42 -23.33 -5.62
N THR A 203 11.34 -24.10 -5.69
CA THR A 203 11.36 -25.56 -5.86
C THR A 203 10.71 -26.04 -7.16
N ASP A 204 10.22 -25.12 -8.00
CA ASP A 204 9.60 -25.50 -9.26
C ASP A 204 10.62 -26.19 -10.18
N GLY A 205 10.18 -27.28 -10.82
CA GLY A 205 10.89 -27.86 -11.96
C GLY A 205 10.73 -27.01 -13.22
N ALA A 206 11.49 -27.33 -14.27
CA ALA A 206 11.32 -26.70 -15.56
C ALA A 206 9.97 -27.10 -16.18
N VAL A 207 9.07 -26.13 -16.35
CA VAL A 207 7.81 -26.29 -17.10
C VAL A 207 7.89 -25.37 -18.32
N THR A 208 7.90 -25.96 -19.51
CA THR A 208 7.88 -25.23 -20.79
C THR A 208 6.52 -25.41 -21.47
N THR A 209 6.30 -24.69 -22.57
CA THR A 209 5.10 -24.87 -23.42
C THR A 209 5.00 -26.26 -24.03
N ASP A 210 6.04 -27.10 -23.95
CA ASP A 210 6.00 -28.49 -24.42
C ASP A 210 4.96 -29.34 -23.70
N ILE A 211 4.64 -29.02 -22.43
CA ILE A 211 3.59 -29.73 -21.68
C ILE A 211 2.21 -29.63 -22.34
N LEU A 212 2.01 -28.64 -23.22
CA LEU A 212 0.76 -28.42 -23.93
C LEU A 212 0.67 -29.21 -25.25
N LYS A 213 1.80 -29.74 -25.76
CA LYS A 213 1.81 -30.48 -27.03
C LYS A 213 1.00 -31.77 -26.90
N GLY A 214 0.11 -32.01 -27.87
CA GLY A 214 -0.73 -33.20 -27.91
C GLY A 214 -1.93 -33.19 -26.96
N LEU A 215 -2.21 -32.07 -26.26
CA LEU A 215 -3.42 -31.93 -25.45
C LEU A 215 -4.69 -31.68 -26.28
N ILE A 216 -4.53 -31.26 -27.55
CA ILE A 216 -5.62 -31.02 -28.49
C ILE A 216 -5.23 -31.57 -29.88
N SER A 217 -6.25 -31.94 -30.67
CA SER A 217 -6.13 -32.46 -32.05
C SER A 217 -5.91 -31.38 -33.09
#